data_AF-A0A950HEW3-F1
#
_entry.id   AF-A0A950HEW3-F1
#
_cell.length_a   1.000
_cell.length_b   1.000
_cell.length_c   1.000
_cell.angle_alpha   90.00
_cell.angle_beta   90.00
_cell.angle_gamma   90.00
#
_symmetry.space_group_name_H-M   'P 1'
#
loop_
_entity.id
_entity.type
_entity.pdbx_description
1 polymer ?
#
loop_
_entity_poly.entity_id
_entity_poly.type
_entity_poly.pdbx_seq_one_letter_code
_entity_poly.pdbx_strand_id
1 'polypeptide(L)' 'MLVNQHIYGTYGYVAPVLHLRKVAGADLFDTYMKSFELVWKEESYGIQPEEPTSTS' A
#
# COMPACT_ATOMS: atom_id res chain seq x y z
N MET A 1 -6.98 10.31 2.61
CA MET A 1 -6.04 9.18 2.58
C MET A 1 -4.83 9.55 3.42
N LEU A 2 -4.42 8.67 4.32
CA LEU A 2 -3.22 8.87 5.13
C LEU A 2 -2.09 8.03 4.53
N VAL A 3 -0.98 8.66 4.19
CA VAL A 3 0.20 8.00 3.63
C VAL A 3 1.36 8.25 4.57
N ASN A 4 1.97 7.18 5.11
CA ASN A 4 3.18 7.30 5.91
C ASN A 4 4.41 7.12 5.02
N GLN A 5 5.17 8.18 4.80
CA GLN A 5 6.40 8.11 4.00
C GLN A 5 7.55 7.75 4.93
N HIS A 6 8.00 6.50 4.88
CA HIS A 6 9.17 6.06 5.62
C HIS A 6 10.45 6.55 4.96
N ILE A 7 11.20 7.39 5.68
CA ILE A 7 12.57 7.75 5.32
C ILE A 7 13.48 6.62 5.77
N TYR A 8 14.33 6.12 4.86
CA TYR A 8 15.34 5.12 5.20
C TYR A 8 16.22 5.60 6.37
N GLY A 9 16.37 4.76 7.41
CA GLY A 9 17.11 5.10 8.63
C GLY A 9 16.30 5.82 9.72
N THR A 10 15.00 6.09 9.51
CA THR A 10 14.12 6.68 10.53
C THR A 10 13.10 5.65 11.04
N TYR A 11 12.85 5.63 12.35
CA TYR A 11 11.82 4.77 12.94
C TYR A 11 10.42 5.18 12.47
N GLY A 12 9.56 4.19 12.20
CA GLY A 12 8.27 4.43 11.54
C GLY A 12 7.25 5.27 12.29
N TYR A 13 7.38 5.33 13.62
CA TYR A 13 6.48 6.13 14.45
C TYR A 13 6.81 7.63 14.43
N VAL A 14 8.03 8.01 14.01
CA VAL A 14 8.45 9.42 13.84
C VAL A 14 8.37 9.88 12.40
N ALA A 15 8.06 8.98 11.46
CA ALA A 15 7.93 9.31 10.07
C ALA A 15 6.72 10.24 9.82
N PRO A 16 6.85 11.24 8.94
CA PRO A 16 5.77 12.17 8.66
C PRO A 16 4.61 11.48 7.96
N VAL A 17 3.41 11.61 8.53
CA VAL A 17 2.17 11.16 7.90
C VAL A 17 1.59 12.29 7.06
N LEU A 18 1.39 12.02 5.77
CA LEU A 18 0.72 12.91 4.83
C LEU A 18 -0.78 12.64 4.80
N HIS A 19 -1.58 13.66 5.08
CA HIS A 19 -3.03 13.60 4.92
C HIS A 19 -3.43 14.15 3.54
N LEU A 20 -3.58 13.26 2.57
CA LEU A 20 -4.02 13.59 1.22
C LEU A 20 -5.54 13.72 1.15
N ARG A 21 -5.99 14.89 0.69
CA ARG A 21 -7.40 15.21 0.41
C ARG A 21 -7.63 15.23 -1.09
N LYS A 22 -8.78 14.70 -1.52
CA LYS A 22 -9.26 14.84 -2.90
C LYS A 22 -9.77 16.27 -3.11
N VAL A 23 -9.16 17.00 -4.05
CA VAL A 23 -9.46 18.40 -4.34
C VAL A 23 -9.62 18.54 -5.85
N ALA A 24 -10.67 19.22 -6.31
CA ALA A 24 -10.90 19.43 -7.73
C ALA A 24 -9.74 20.22 -8.36
N GLY A 25 -9.18 19.72 -9.46
CA GLY A 25 -8.03 20.31 -10.14
C GLY A 25 -6.66 19.92 -9.58
N ALA A 26 -6.60 19.01 -8.59
CA ALA A 26 -5.35 18.46 -8.07
C ALA A 26 -5.35 16.92 -8.18
N ASP A 27 -4.25 16.37 -8.70
CA ASP A 27 -4.18 14.94 -9.04
C ASP A 27 -3.43 14.08 -8.02
N LEU A 28 -2.85 14.70 -6.97
CA LEU A 28 -1.98 13.99 -6.02
C LEU A 28 -2.70 12.83 -5.31
N PHE A 29 -3.96 13.03 -4.94
CA PHE A 29 -4.78 11.97 -4.35
C PHE A 29 -4.99 10.82 -5.34
N ASP A 30 -5.37 11.14 -6.57
CA ASP A 30 -5.71 10.14 -7.60
C ASP A 30 -4.45 9.38 -8.06
N THR A 31 -3.27 10.01 -8.09
CA THR A 31 -1.99 9.36 -8.36
C THR A 31 -1.66 8.30 -7.33
N TYR A 32 -1.70 8.63 -6.03
CA TYR A 32 -1.43 7.64 -4.98
C TYR A 32 -2.49 6.53 -4.97
N MET A 33 -3.76 6.86 -5.20
CA MET A 33 -4.84 5.87 -5.28
C MET A 33 -4.56 4.84 -6.38
N LYS A 34 -4.19 5.29 -7.59
CA LYS A 34 -3.81 4.40 -8.70
C LYS A 34 -2.61 3.52 -8.34
N SER A 35 -1.60 4.08 -7.69
CA SER A 35 -0.43 3.30 -7.25
C SER A 35 -0.82 2.18 -6.28
N PHE A 36 -1.71 2.46 -5.32
CA PHE A 36 -2.20 1.42 -4.41
C PHE A 36 -3.02 0.35 -5.12
N GLU A 37 -3.86 0.73 -6.08
CA GLU A 37 -4.62 -0.25 -6.88
C GLU A 37 -3.72 -1.16 -7.70
N LEU A 38 -2.63 -0.64 -8.28
CA LEU A 38 -1.67 -1.43 -9.05
C LEU A 38 -0.95 -2.44 -8.15
N VAL A 39 -0.38 -2.00 -7.02
CA VAL A 39 0.26 -2.91 -6.05
C VAL A 39 -0.73 -3.97 -5.57
N TRP A 40 -1.97 -3.57 -5.29
CA TRP A 40 -2.99 -4.52 -4.83
C TRP A 40 -3.37 -5.55 -5.91
N LYS A 41 -3.32 -5.19 -7.19
CA LYS A 41 -3.68 -6.11 -8.29
C LYS A 41 -2.49 -6.98 -8.73
N GLU A 42 -1.29 -6.42 -8.73
CA GLU A 42 -0.11 -7.01 -9.34
C GLU A 42 0.77 -7.76 -8.32
N GLU A 43 0.82 -7.26 -7.09
CA GLU A 43 1.75 -7.76 -6.05
C GLU A 43 1.03 -8.45 -4.88
N SER A 44 -0.31 -8.47 -4.86
CA SER A 44 -1.01 -9.27 -3.87
C SER A 44 -0.85 -10.75 -4.23
N TYR A 45 -0.14 -11.51 -3.39
CA TYR A 45 -0.12 -12.96 -3.53
C TYR A 45 -1.55 -13.51 -3.36
N GLY A 46 -2.05 -14.20 -4.38
CA GLY A 46 -3.26 -14.98 -4.25
C GLY A 46 -3.00 -16.08 -3.22
N ILE A 47 -3.80 -16.12 -2.15
CA ILE A 47 -3.78 -17.21 -1.16
C ILE A 47 -4.00 -18.50 -1.94
N GLN A 48 -2.95 -19.29 -2.12
CA GLN A 48 -3.08 -20.64 -2.63
C GLN A 48 -3.73 -21.45 -1.51
N PRO A 49 -4.85 -22.16 -1.77
CA PRO A 49 -5.36 -23.11 -0.78
C PRO A 49 -4.24 -24.11 -0.48
N GLU A 50 -3.93 -24.29 0.81
CA GLU A 50 -2.94 -25.26 1.26
C GLU A 50 -3.32 -26.64 0.69
N GLU A 51 -2.45 -27.22 -0.15
CA GLU A 51 -2.61 -28.63 -0.52
C GLU A 51 -2.49 -29.46 0.77
N PRO A 52 -3.47 -30.34 1.08
CA PRO A 52 -3.40 -31.15 2.28
C PRO A 52 -2.11 -31.95 2.23
N THR A 53 -1.22 -31.69 3.18
CA THR A 53 0.07 -32.35 3.30
C THR A 53 -0.16 -33.85 3.34
N SER A 54 0.24 -34.53 2.26
CA SER A 54 0.19 -35.99 2.16
C SER A 54 1.11 -36.54 3.24
N THR A 55 0.51 -36.86 4.39
CA THR A 55 1.18 -37.48 5.52
C THR A 55 1.60 -38.87 5.04
N SER A 56 2.90 -39.04 4.80
CA SER A 56 3.53 -40.34 4.56
C SER A 56 3.80 -41.05 5.86
#